data_AF-A0A5R9F0J5-F1
#
_entry.id   AF-A0A5R9F0J5-F1
#
_cell.length_a   1.000
_cell.length_b   1.000
_cell.length_c   1.000
_cell.angle_alpha   90.00
_cell.angle_beta   90.00
_cell.angle_gamma   90.00
#
_symmetry.space_group_name_H-M   'P 1'
#
loop_
_entity.id
_entity.type
_entity.pdbx_description
1 polymer ?
#
loop_
_entity_poly.entity_id
_entity_poly.type
_entity_poly.pdbx_seq_one_letter_code
_entity_poly.pdbx_strand_id
1 'polypeptide(L)'
;MPKTLPGKLSALFLLVFIMQIILFLVSVLSNNGFGAIVTFIQLAPFTALLGIIFGIIGTARESGKGRSISIATVSIGSIFAGIAIFFMFIWSFGG
;
A
#
# COMPACT_ATOMS: atom_id res chain seq x y z
N MET A 1 -18.04 -8.88 -5.58
CA MET A 1 -16.99 -9.52 -4.76
C MET A 1 -16.00 -10.20 -5.68
N PRO A 2 -14.69 -10.14 -5.41
CA PRO A 2 -13.68 -10.85 -6.20
C PRO A 2 -13.91 -12.36 -6.15
N LYS A 3 -13.81 -13.03 -7.29
CA LYS A 3 -14.11 -14.47 -7.39
C LYS A 3 -12.88 -15.34 -7.19
N THR A 4 -11.74 -14.88 -7.69
CA THR A 4 -10.45 -15.57 -7.67
C THR A 4 -9.66 -15.26 -6.41
N LEU A 5 -8.77 -16.18 -6.01
CA LEU A 5 -7.89 -15.99 -4.86
C LEU A 5 -7.00 -14.73 -4.98
N PRO A 6 -6.37 -14.43 -6.14
CA PRO A 6 -5.64 -13.17 -6.32
C PRO A 6 -6.51 -11.91 -6.21
N GLY A 7 -7.77 -11.96 -6.66
CA GLY A 7 -8.72 -10.87 -6.49
C GLY A 7 -9.10 -10.66 -5.02
N LYS A 8 -9.29 -11.73 -4.25
CA LYS A 8 -9.54 -11.65 -2.80
C LYS A 8 -8.33 -11.10 -2.05
N LEU A 9 -7.12 -11.52 -2.41
CA LEU A 9 -5.89 -10.97 -1.86
C LEU A 9 -5.71 -9.50 -2.23
N SER A 10 -6.04 -9.10 -3.46
CA SER A 10 -6.04 -7.67 -3.85
C SER A 10 -6.96 -6.85 -2.94
N ALA A 11 -8.19 -7.32 -2.70
CA ALA A 11 -9.12 -6.65 -1.80
C ALA A 11 -8.61 -6.58 -0.35
N LEU A 12 -7.94 -7.63 0.13
CA LEU A 12 -7.29 -7.64 1.44
C LEU A 12 -6.17 -6.59 1.51
N PHE A 13 -5.28 -6.52 0.52
CA PHE A 13 -4.21 -5.53 0.50
C PHE A 13 -4.73 -4.10 0.33
N LEU A 14 -5.82 -3.90 -0.39
CA LEU A 14 -6.51 -2.60 -0.44
C LEU A 14 -6.96 -2.16 0.97
N LEU A 15 -7.51 -3.08 1.75
CA LEU A 15 -7.90 -2.82 3.14
C LEU A 15 -6.68 -2.54 4.02
N VAL A 16 -5.58 -3.28 3.84
CA VAL A 16 -4.30 -3.02 4.52
C VAL A 16 -3.78 -1.61 4.19
N PHE A 17 -3.86 -1.16 2.93
CA PHE A 17 -3.46 0.20 2.57
C PHE A 17 -4.32 1.26 3.27
N ILE A 18 -5.64 1.06 3.34
CA ILE A 18 -6.53 1.97 4.08
C ILE A 18 -6.12 2.01 5.57
N MET A 19 -5.85 0.86 6.18
CA MET A 19 -5.39 0.78 7.58
C MET A 19 -4.03 1.48 7.76
N GLN A 20 -3.11 1.36 6.81
CA GLN A 20 -1.82 2.06 6.86
C GLN A 20 -1.98 3.58 6.77
N ILE A 21 -2.92 4.10 5.97
CA ILE A 21 -3.23 5.54 5.95
C ILE A 21 -3.72 5.99 7.33
N ILE A 22 -4.65 5.24 7.93
CA ILE A 22 -5.19 5.56 9.25
C ILE A 22 -4.08 5.54 10.30
N LEU A 23 -3.26 4.50 10.32
CA LEU A 23 -2.12 4.40 11.24
C LEU A 23 -1.11 5.54 11.04
N PHE A 24 -0.82 5.90 9.80
CA PHE A 24 0.06 7.04 9.50
C PHE A 24 -0.51 8.34 10.08
N LEU A 25 -1.79 8.64 9.84
CA LEU A 25 -2.44 9.83 10.38
C LEU A 25 -2.45 9.84 11.91
N VAL A 26 -2.76 8.72 12.55
CA VAL A 26 -2.72 8.58 14.01
C VAL A 26 -1.30 8.81 14.54
N SER A 27 -0.28 8.25 13.89
CA SER A 27 1.13 8.44 14.28
C SER A 27 1.58 9.88 14.11
N VAL A 28 1.14 10.59 13.06
CA VAL A 28 1.46 12.01 12.87
C VAL A 28 0.91 12.84 14.03
N LEU A 29 -0.30 12.52 14.50
CA LEU A 29 -0.97 13.24 15.59
C LEU A 29 -0.44 12.87 16.99
N SER A 30 0.04 11.63 17.19
CA SER A 30 0.41 11.09 18.50
C SER A 30 1.92 11.05 18.77
N ASN A 31 2.72 10.76 17.76
CA ASN A 31 4.14 10.38 17.90
C ASN A 31 5.07 11.27 17.09
N ASN A 32 4.63 12.48 16.72
CA ASN A 32 5.30 13.45 15.85
C ASN A 32 5.56 12.95 14.40
N GLY A 33 5.79 13.89 13.48
CA GLY A 33 5.88 13.58 12.05
C GLY A 33 6.99 12.58 11.71
N PHE A 34 8.13 12.66 12.39
CA PHE A 34 9.26 11.76 12.18
C PHE A 34 8.93 10.32 12.59
N GLY A 35 8.30 10.12 13.75
CA GLY A 35 7.85 8.80 14.18
C GLY A 35 6.90 8.15 13.18
N ALA A 36 5.96 8.93 12.63
CA ALA A 36 5.03 8.46 11.61
C ALA A 36 5.72 7.99 10.33
N ILE A 37 6.75 8.71 9.89
CA ILE A 37 7.54 8.33 8.70
C ILE A 37 8.30 7.03 8.96
N VAL A 38 8.94 6.89 10.13
CA VAL A 38 9.67 5.66 10.49
C VAL A 38 8.74 4.45 10.52
N THR A 39 7.55 4.58 11.11
CA THR A 39 6.55 3.50 11.09
C THR A 39 6.08 3.20 9.66
N PHE A 40 5.91 4.22 8.83
CA PHE A 40 5.51 4.04 7.43
C PHE A 40 6.55 3.24 6.64
N ILE A 41 7.82 3.63 6.68
CA ILE A 41 8.88 2.95 5.90
C ILE A 41 9.16 1.52 6.37
N GLN A 42 8.83 1.16 7.62
CA GLN A 42 8.99 -0.22 8.10
C GLN A 42 7.97 -1.18 7.48
N LEU A 43 6.76 -0.69 7.16
CA LEU A 43 5.65 -1.54 6.72
C LEU A 43 5.29 -1.35 5.24
N ALA A 44 5.34 -0.11 4.75
CA ALA A 44 4.90 0.25 3.40
C ALA A 44 5.65 -0.46 2.26
N PRO A 45 6.98 -0.69 2.30
CA PRO A 45 7.67 -1.37 1.21
C PRO A 45 7.15 -2.80 0.96
N PHE A 46 6.95 -3.56 2.04
CA PHE A 46 6.50 -4.95 1.95
C PHE A 46 5.03 -5.04 1.52
N THR A 47 4.15 -4.22 2.12
CA THR A 47 2.73 -4.23 1.78
C THR A 47 2.47 -3.67 0.38
N ALA A 48 3.20 -2.63 -0.04
CA ALA A 48 3.11 -2.09 -1.39
C ALA A 48 3.52 -3.13 -2.43
N LEU A 49 4.65 -3.80 -2.21
CA LEU A 49 5.15 -4.81 -3.15
C LEU A 49 4.18 -5.99 -3.30
N LEU A 50 3.69 -6.54 -2.17
CA LEU A 50 2.71 -7.62 -2.21
C LEU A 50 1.37 -7.17 -2.83
N GLY A 51 0.89 -5.97 -2.48
CA GLY A 51 -0.34 -5.40 -3.03
C GLY A 51 -0.24 -5.17 -4.54
N ILE A 52 0.91 -4.72 -5.05
CA ILE A 52 1.17 -4.58 -6.49
C ILE A 52 1.16 -5.96 -7.16
N ILE A 53 1.89 -6.95 -6.64
CA ILE A 53 1.97 -8.29 -7.23
C ILE A 53 0.57 -8.92 -7.33
N PHE A 54 -0.16 -8.96 -6.21
CA PHE A 54 -1.50 -9.56 -6.20
C PHE A 54 -2.51 -8.72 -6.98
N GLY A 55 -2.36 -7.39 -6.99
CA GLY A 55 -3.16 -6.49 -7.79
C GLY A 55 -2.97 -6.69 -9.30
N ILE A 56 -1.74 -6.88 -9.79
CA ILE A 56 -1.46 -7.15 -11.21
C ILE A 56 -2.06 -8.50 -11.61
N ILE A 57 -1.78 -9.55 -10.82
CA ILE A 57 -2.31 -10.90 -11.07
C ILE A 57 -3.85 -10.89 -11.01
N GLY A 58 -4.43 -10.18 -10.04
CA GLY A 58 -5.87 -10.01 -9.90
C GLY A 58 -6.49 -9.26 -11.08
N THR A 59 -5.82 -8.22 -11.59
CA THR A 59 -6.29 -7.46 -12.75
C THR A 59 -6.35 -8.32 -14.02
N ALA A 60 -5.42 -9.26 -14.17
CA ALA A 60 -5.40 -10.20 -15.30
C ALA A 60 -6.45 -11.32 -15.17
N ARG A 61 -6.87 -11.67 -13.94
CA ARG A 61 -7.74 -12.83 -13.67
C ARG A 61 -9.18 -12.47 -13.30
N GLU A 62 -9.47 -11.22 -12.97
CA GLU A 62 -10.81 -10.75 -12.63
C GLU A 62 -11.46 -9.94 -13.77
N SER A 63 -12.79 -9.90 -13.78
CA SER A 63 -13.60 -9.05 -14.66
C SER A 63 -14.57 -8.17 -13.87
N GLY A 64 -14.99 -7.05 -14.46
CA GLY A 64 -15.92 -6.10 -13.84
C GLY A 64 -15.40 -5.52 -12.52
N LYS A 65 -16.23 -5.52 -11.47
CA LYS A 65 -15.92 -4.90 -10.16
C LYS A 65 -14.67 -5.50 -9.49
N GLY A 66 -14.39 -6.80 -9.67
CA GLY A 66 -13.19 -7.43 -9.12
C GLY A 66 -11.91 -6.86 -9.74
N ARG A 67 -11.93 -6.61 -11.05
CA ARG A 67 -10.84 -5.99 -11.78
C ARG A 67 -10.59 -4.56 -11.31
N SER A 68 -11.65 -3.78 -11.08
CA SER A 68 -11.53 -2.41 -10.55
C SER A 68 -10.84 -2.37 -9.18
N ILE A 69 -11.15 -3.32 -8.28
CA ILE A 69 -10.50 -3.44 -6.98
C ILE A 69 -9.00 -3.73 -7.15
N SER A 70 -8.66 -4.69 -8.01
CA SER A 70 -7.26 -5.02 -8.29
C SER A 70 -6.49 -3.86 -8.89
N ILE A 71 -7.09 -3.10 -9.82
CA ILE A 71 -6.48 -1.89 -10.39
C ILE A 71 -6.23 -0.85 -9.30
N ALA A 72 -7.23 -0.55 -8.46
CA ALA A 72 -7.08 0.39 -7.35
C ALA A 72 -5.97 -0.03 -6.38
N THR A 73 -5.85 -1.34 -6.11
CA THR A 73 -4.80 -1.91 -5.27
C THR A 73 -3.42 -1.66 -5.87
N VAL A 74 -3.24 -1.88 -7.18
CA VAL A 74 -1.98 -1.57 -7.88
C VAL A 74 -1.68 -0.07 -7.84
N SER A 75 -2.66 0.79 -8.16
CA SER A 75 -2.46 2.23 -8.18
C SER A 75 -2.03 2.79 -6.83
N ILE A 76 -2.72 2.40 -5.75
CA ILE A 76 -2.38 2.85 -4.39
C ILE A 76 -1.05 2.23 -3.94
N GLY A 77 -0.83 0.94 -4.22
CA GLY A 77 0.44 0.27 -3.94
C GLY A 77 1.63 0.96 -4.61
N SER A 78 1.51 1.38 -5.86
CA SER A 78 2.56 2.13 -6.57
C SER A 78 2.86 3.49 -5.94
N ILE A 79 1.84 4.20 -5.47
CA ILE A 79 2.02 5.46 -4.73
C ILE A 79 2.77 5.20 -3.41
N PHE A 80 2.35 4.19 -2.66
CA PHE A 80 3.00 3.79 -1.41
C PHE A 80 4.45 3.38 -1.61
N ALA A 81 4.73 2.59 -2.64
CA ALA A 81 6.09 2.21 -3.01
C ALA A 81 6.94 3.44 -3.37
N GLY A 82 6.39 4.37 -4.17
CA GLY A 82 7.08 5.61 -4.53
C GLY A 82 7.43 6.47 -3.32
N ILE A 83 6.47 6.68 -2.40
CA ILE A 83 6.69 7.43 -1.16
C ILE A 83 7.70 6.71 -0.26
N ALA A 84 7.60 5.39 -0.12
CA ALA A 84 8.52 4.62 0.69
C ALA A 84 9.96 4.69 0.15
N ILE A 85 10.15 4.56 -1.17
CA ILE A 85 11.45 4.72 -1.83
C ILE A 85 11.99 6.14 -1.61
N PHE A 86 11.14 7.17 -1.76
CA PHE A 86 11.53 8.55 -1.51
C PHE A 86 12.04 8.74 -0.08
N PHE A 87 11.32 8.25 0.92
CA PHE A 87 11.74 8.37 2.32
C PHE A 87 12.93 7.49 2.70
N MET A 88 13.12 6.35 2.03
CA MET A 88 14.24 5.44 2.32
C MET A 88 15.56 5.87 1.69
N PHE A 89 15.53 6.42 0.46
CA PHE A 89 16.74 6.62 -0.34
C PHE A 89 16.99 8.06 -0.78
N ILE A 90 15.95 8.90 -0.87
CA ILE A 90 16.08 10.27 -1.39
C ILE A 90 16.10 11.27 -0.24
N TRP A 91 15.25 11.07 0.77
CA TRP A 91 15.23 11.93 1.95
C TRP A 91 16.25 11.44 2.97
N SER A 92 17.34 12.20 3.16
CA SER A 92 18.28 11.95 4.25
C SER A 92 17.74 12.52 5.56
N PHE A 93 17.61 11.67 6.59
CA PHE A 93 17.30 12.09 7.96
C PHE A 93 18.50 12.73 8.68
N GLY A 94 19.65 12.85 8.02
CA GLY A 94 20.84 13.54 8.50
C GLY A 94 21.41 14.42 7.41
N GLY A 95 21.12 15.71 7.49
CA GLY A 95 21.92 16.80 6.94
C GLY A 95 22.36 17.67 8.11
#